data_AF-A0AA91GIS8-F1
#
_entry.id   AF-A0AA91GIS8-F1
#
_cell.length_a   1.000
_cell.length_b   1.000
_cell.length_c   1.000
_cell.angle_alpha   90.00
_cell.angle_beta   90.00
_cell.angle_gamma   90.00
#
_symmetry.space_group_name_H-M   'P 1'
#
loop_
_entity.id
_entity.type
_entity.pdbx_description
1 polymer ?
#
loop_
_entity_poly.entity_id
_entity_poly.type
_entity_poly.pdbx_seq_one_letter_code
_entity_poly.pdbx_strand_id
1 'polypeptide(L)'
;MIDAKASSLRELKPIVLVDAILAKRNIGTKKEMAPITIALGPGFSAPDDVNVVIETMRGHHLGRLYFEGSALPNTGIPGEIGGKSSERVIHSPTTGKVRHVKKIGDAVYKGETLFYVGQTAVRSPLEGVLRGLLSDKVDCQKGLKCADVDPRPKEQVDCFTISDKARALGGSVLEAVLWLGREKNLF
;
A
#
# COMPACT_ATOMS: atom_id res chain seq x y z
N MET A 1 12.89 1.26 -13.16
CA MET A 1 12.17 1.97 -14.24
C MET A 1 10.97 2.69 -13.64
N ILE A 2 10.68 3.91 -14.07
CA ILE A 2 9.48 4.67 -13.66
C ILE A 2 8.61 4.81 -14.90
N ASP A 3 7.46 4.14 -14.96
CA ASP A 3 6.59 4.06 -16.16
C ASP A 3 5.11 4.11 -15.76
N ALA A 4 4.62 5.31 -15.47
CA ALA A 4 3.26 5.52 -14.97
C ALA A 4 2.15 5.08 -15.95
N LYS A 5 2.46 4.97 -17.25
CA LYS A 5 1.51 4.54 -18.28
C LYS A 5 1.63 3.05 -18.64
N ALA A 6 2.52 2.32 -17.97
CA ALA A 6 2.85 0.93 -18.27
C ALA A 6 3.18 0.70 -19.77
N SER A 7 3.80 1.69 -20.41
CA SER A 7 4.18 1.67 -21.83
C SER A 7 5.14 0.53 -22.17
N SER A 8 5.98 0.15 -21.21
CA SER A 8 6.99 -0.91 -21.34
C SER A 8 6.39 -2.31 -21.45
N LEU A 9 5.10 -2.49 -21.14
CA LEU A 9 4.43 -3.81 -21.26
C LEU A 9 4.50 -4.37 -22.69
N ARG A 10 4.45 -3.49 -23.70
CA ARG A 10 4.53 -3.89 -25.11
C ARG A 10 5.84 -4.58 -25.46
N GLU A 11 6.93 -4.15 -24.82
CA GLU A 11 8.28 -4.65 -25.05
C GLU A 11 8.59 -5.83 -24.12
N LEU A 12 8.27 -5.70 -22.83
CA LEU A 12 8.57 -6.71 -21.82
C LEU A 12 7.73 -7.98 -21.96
N LYS A 13 6.49 -7.86 -22.46
CA LYS A 13 5.53 -8.97 -22.63
C LYS A 13 5.52 -9.94 -21.43
N PRO A 14 5.26 -9.45 -20.21
CA PRO A 14 5.34 -10.29 -19.03
C PRO A 14 4.27 -11.38 -19.06
N ILE A 15 4.61 -12.55 -18.52
CA ILE A 15 3.63 -13.65 -18.33
C ILE A 15 2.62 -13.28 -17.24
N VAL A 16 3.06 -12.50 -16.24
CA VAL A 16 2.27 -12.09 -15.08
C VAL A 16 2.30 -10.56 -14.93
N LEU A 17 1.13 -9.95 -14.79
CA LEU A 17 0.96 -8.57 -14.37
C LEU A 17 0.19 -8.52 -13.05
N VAL A 18 0.75 -7.81 -12.06
CA VAL A 18 0.11 -7.61 -10.75
C VAL A 18 -0.22 -6.13 -10.57
N ASP A 19 -1.50 -5.80 -10.44
CA ASP A 19 -1.95 -4.47 -10.03
C ASP A 19 -2.00 -4.39 -8.49
N ALA A 20 -1.01 -3.69 -7.94
CA ALA A 20 -0.93 -3.32 -6.54
C ALA A 20 -1.13 -1.81 -6.32
N ILE A 21 -1.75 -1.12 -7.30
CA ILE A 21 -1.96 0.32 -7.25
C ILE A 21 -3.02 0.62 -6.19
N LEU A 22 -2.70 1.48 -5.23
CA LEU A 22 -3.57 1.81 -4.11
C LEU A 22 -4.71 2.78 -4.49
N ALA A 23 -5.22 2.72 -5.73
CA ALA A 23 -6.25 3.60 -6.26
C ALA A 23 -7.67 3.26 -5.79
N LYS A 24 -7.90 2.05 -5.27
CA LYS A 24 -9.21 1.53 -4.80
C LYS A 24 -10.30 1.46 -5.88
N ARG A 25 -9.90 1.61 -7.14
CA ARG A 25 -10.70 1.50 -8.36
C ARG A 25 -9.77 1.08 -9.49
N ASN A 26 -10.28 0.38 -10.50
CA ASN A 26 -9.53 0.15 -11.73
C ASN A 26 -9.27 1.48 -12.45
N ILE A 27 -8.00 1.81 -12.68
CA ILE A 27 -7.57 3.02 -13.40
C ILE A 27 -6.95 2.72 -14.78
N GLY A 28 -7.03 1.48 -15.24
CA GLY A 28 -6.56 1.11 -16.58
C GLY A 28 -6.00 -0.30 -16.73
N THR A 29 -5.93 -1.09 -15.66
CA THR A 29 -5.50 -2.49 -15.76
C THR A 29 -6.61 -3.34 -16.38
N LYS A 30 -6.25 -4.19 -17.32
CA LYS A 30 -7.17 -5.06 -18.06
C LYS A 30 -6.60 -6.46 -18.16
N LYS A 31 -7.49 -7.45 -18.25
CA LYS A 31 -7.16 -8.87 -18.28
C LYS A 31 -6.23 -9.24 -19.43
N GLU A 32 -6.30 -8.53 -20.55
CA GLU A 32 -5.52 -8.82 -21.76
C GLU A 32 -4.09 -8.26 -21.70
N MET A 33 -3.71 -7.53 -20.65
CA MET A 33 -2.39 -6.92 -20.54
C MET A 33 -1.27 -7.94 -20.26
N ALA A 34 -1.62 -9.15 -19.81
CA ALA A 34 -0.71 -10.28 -19.65
C ALA A 34 -1.52 -11.61 -19.63
N PRO A 35 -0.90 -12.77 -19.91
CA PRO A 35 -1.56 -14.08 -19.76
C PRO A 35 -2.17 -14.33 -18.38
N ILE A 36 -1.53 -13.79 -17.33
CA ILE A 36 -2.02 -13.77 -15.95
C ILE A 36 -2.06 -12.31 -15.47
N THR A 37 -3.25 -11.87 -15.04
CA THR A 37 -3.49 -10.57 -14.42
C THR A 37 -4.08 -10.75 -13.03
N ILE A 38 -3.47 -10.11 -12.04
CA ILE A 38 -3.84 -10.22 -10.62
C ILE A 38 -4.10 -8.81 -10.11
N ALA A 39 -5.22 -8.57 -9.44
CA ALA A 39 -5.48 -7.30 -8.77
C ALA A 39 -5.51 -7.44 -7.25
N LEU A 40 -4.94 -6.49 -6.52
CA LEU A 40 -5.00 -6.43 -5.06
C LEU A 40 -6.09 -5.46 -4.59
N GLY A 41 -7.14 -6.00 -3.98
CA GLY A 41 -8.16 -5.24 -3.27
C GLY A 41 -9.31 -4.74 -4.15
N PRO A 42 -10.10 -3.78 -3.65
CA PRO A 42 -11.33 -3.36 -4.30
C PRO A 42 -11.09 -2.61 -5.61
N GLY A 43 -12.14 -2.58 -6.43
CA GLY A 43 -12.17 -1.82 -7.68
C GLY A 43 -12.02 -2.65 -8.95
N PHE A 44 -11.92 -3.97 -8.80
CA PHE A 44 -11.80 -4.95 -9.87
C PHE A 44 -12.80 -6.09 -9.64
N SER A 45 -13.27 -6.69 -10.72
CA SER A 45 -14.03 -7.93 -10.74
C SER A 45 -13.26 -9.00 -11.49
N ALA A 46 -13.17 -10.21 -10.93
CA ALA A 46 -12.78 -11.40 -11.68
C ALA A 46 -14.04 -12.14 -12.17
N PRO A 47 -14.01 -12.76 -13.37
CA PRO A 47 -12.90 -12.81 -14.29
C PRO A 47 -12.90 -11.64 -15.30
N ASP A 48 -13.72 -10.60 -15.09
CA ASP A 48 -13.99 -9.56 -16.10
C ASP A 48 -12.81 -8.60 -16.30
N ASP A 49 -12.32 -7.98 -15.23
CA ASP A 49 -11.21 -7.02 -15.28
C ASP A 49 -9.85 -7.70 -15.26
N VAL A 50 -9.73 -8.82 -14.52
CA VAL A 50 -8.49 -9.57 -14.27
C VAL A 50 -8.77 -11.06 -14.09
N ASN A 51 -7.74 -11.91 -14.08
CA ASN A 51 -7.92 -13.34 -13.81
C ASN A 51 -8.30 -13.64 -12.36
N VAL A 52 -7.80 -12.86 -11.41
CA VAL A 52 -8.06 -13.06 -9.98
C VAL A 52 -7.92 -11.76 -9.20
N VAL A 53 -8.81 -11.55 -8.24
CA VAL A 53 -8.77 -10.46 -7.28
C VAL A 53 -8.38 -11.02 -5.91
N ILE A 54 -7.46 -10.35 -5.21
CA ILE A 54 -6.99 -10.76 -3.88
C ILE A 54 -7.59 -9.83 -2.82
N GLU A 55 -8.19 -10.41 -1.78
CA GLU A 55 -8.70 -9.63 -0.64
C GLU A 55 -7.58 -8.90 0.11
N THR A 56 -7.76 -7.61 0.35
CA THR A 56 -6.79 -6.78 1.10
C THR A 56 -7.33 -6.24 2.42
N MET A 57 -8.62 -6.39 2.70
CA MET A 57 -9.22 -6.04 3.99
C MET A 57 -8.69 -6.97 5.08
N ARG A 58 -8.35 -6.40 6.25
CA ARG A 58 -7.96 -7.21 7.40
C ARG A 58 -9.18 -7.97 7.91
N GLY A 59 -9.02 -9.25 8.22
CA GLY A 59 -10.09 -10.12 8.70
C GLY A 59 -9.87 -11.56 8.24
N HIS A 60 -10.88 -12.41 8.42
CA HIS A 60 -10.82 -13.83 8.09
C HIS A 60 -10.58 -14.15 6.61
N HIS A 61 -10.79 -13.18 5.73
CA HIS A 61 -10.63 -13.34 4.29
C HIS A 61 -9.38 -12.68 3.74
N LEU A 62 -8.52 -12.07 4.57
CA LEU A 62 -7.29 -11.42 4.09
C LEU A 62 -6.45 -12.38 3.26
N GLY A 63 -6.09 -11.97 2.03
CA GLY A 63 -5.31 -12.80 1.11
C GLY A 63 -6.10 -13.85 0.35
N ARG A 64 -7.42 -13.94 0.53
CA ARG A 64 -8.27 -14.85 -0.25
C ARG A 64 -8.22 -14.50 -1.73
N LEU A 65 -8.14 -15.53 -2.57
CA LEU A 65 -8.23 -15.45 -4.02
C LEU A 65 -9.70 -15.51 -4.46
N TYR A 66 -10.15 -14.52 -5.23
CA TYR A 66 -11.45 -14.49 -5.88
C TYR A 66 -11.25 -14.63 -7.38
N PHE A 67 -11.63 -15.79 -7.93
CA PHE A 67 -11.68 -16.05 -9.37
C PHE A 67 -13.01 -15.59 -9.99
N GLU A 68 -14.01 -15.35 -9.15
CA GLU A 68 -15.30 -14.76 -9.48
C GLU A 68 -15.66 -13.70 -8.44
N GLY A 69 -16.12 -12.53 -8.91
CA GLY A 69 -16.50 -11.40 -8.08
C GLY A 69 -15.33 -10.49 -7.68
N SER A 70 -15.51 -9.74 -6.60
CA SER A 70 -14.60 -8.67 -6.16
C SER A 70 -14.24 -8.78 -4.68
N ALA A 71 -13.10 -8.21 -4.31
CA ALA A 71 -12.76 -7.99 -2.89
C ALA A 71 -13.73 -6.99 -2.23
N LEU A 72 -13.74 -6.96 -0.90
CA LEU A 72 -14.57 -6.06 -0.11
C LEU A 72 -14.33 -4.59 -0.46
N PRO A 73 -15.40 -3.77 -0.54
CA PRO A 73 -15.29 -2.37 -0.91
C PRO A 73 -14.44 -1.58 0.08
N ASN A 74 -13.83 -0.50 -0.42
CA ASN A 74 -13.03 0.40 0.42
C ASN A 74 -13.92 1.10 1.46
N THR A 75 -13.65 0.88 2.75
CA THR A 75 -14.40 1.52 3.85
C THR A 75 -14.00 2.97 4.07
N GLY A 76 -12.84 3.41 3.58
CA GLY A 76 -12.28 4.74 3.83
C GLY A 76 -11.71 4.93 5.24
N ILE A 77 -11.85 3.94 6.12
CA ILE A 77 -11.41 4.00 7.53
C ILE A 77 -10.10 3.22 7.70
N PRO A 78 -9.01 3.85 8.15
CA PRO A 78 -7.78 3.13 8.50
C PRO A 78 -8.03 2.15 9.66
N GLY A 79 -7.40 0.98 9.62
CA GLY A 79 -7.44 0.03 10.73
C GLY A 79 -6.85 0.62 12.01
N GLU A 80 -7.48 0.28 13.14
CA GLU A 80 -7.08 0.70 14.47
C GLU A 80 -5.77 0.04 14.91
N ILE A 81 -4.90 0.80 15.56
CA ILE A 81 -3.68 0.34 16.21
C ILE A 81 -3.60 1.04 17.56
N GLY A 82 -3.53 0.28 18.66
CA GLY A 82 -3.44 0.83 20.02
C GLY A 82 -4.56 1.83 20.35
N GLY A 83 -5.80 1.58 19.92
CA GLY A 83 -6.93 2.49 20.15
C GLY A 83 -6.98 3.73 19.25
N LYS A 84 -6.12 3.82 18.23
CA LYS A 84 -6.06 4.96 17.29
C LYS A 84 -6.18 4.51 15.83
N SER A 85 -7.02 5.18 15.06
CA SER A 85 -7.32 4.84 13.66
C SER A 85 -6.79 5.89 12.68
N SER A 86 -7.47 7.02 12.51
CA SER A 86 -7.09 8.10 11.59
C SER A 86 -6.02 9.03 12.17
N GLU A 87 -6.03 9.24 13.48
CA GLU A 87 -5.13 10.16 14.19
C GLU A 87 -3.64 9.85 13.99
N ARG A 88 -3.28 8.59 13.74
CA ARG A 88 -1.89 8.17 13.46
C ARG A 88 -1.38 8.60 12.09
N VAL A 89 -2.28 8.84 11.14
CA VAL A 89 -1.94 9.08 9.74
C VAL A 89 -1.78 10.57 9.49
N ILE A 90 -0.59 10.98 9.10
CA ILE A 90 -0.25 12.38 8.89
C ILE A 90 -0.35 12.70 7.40
N HIS A 91 -1.09 13.76 7.08
CA HIS A 91 -1.22 14.29 5.73
C HIS A 91 -0.49 15.63 5.63
N SER A 92 0.13 15.89 4.49
CA SER A 92 0.97 17.07 4.33
C SER A 92 0.14 18.35 4.37
N PRO A 93 0.49 19.35 5.20
CA PRO A 93 -0.24 20.61 5.27
C PRO A 93 0.00 21.51 4.05
N THR A 94 1.08 21.26 3.29
CA THR A 94 1.52 22.09 2.16
C THR A 94 2.14 21.25 1.05
N THR A 95 2.42 21.87 -0.09
CA THR A 95 3.22 21.29 -1.17
C THR A 95 4.67 21.74 -1.02
N GLY A 96 5.63 20.84 -1.18
CA GLY A 96 7.05 21.19 -1.13
C GLY A 96 7.96 19.97 -0.98
N LYS A 97 9.27 20.23 -0.95
CA LYS A 97 10.29 19.18 -0.82
C LYS A 97 10.38 18.67 0.61
N VAL A 98 10.42 17.35 0.78
CA VAL A 98 10.58 16.72 2.09
C VAL A 98 12.02 16.88 2.60
N ARG A 99 12.17 17.24 3.88
CA ARG A 99 13.44 17.20 4.61
C ARG A 99 13.26 16.59 5.99
N HIS A 100 13.89 15.45 6.24
CA HIS A 100 13.74 14.72 7.51
C HIS A 100 14.35 15.46 8.72
N VAL A 101 13.77 15.21 9.90
CA VAL A 101 14.31 15.58 11.22
C VAL A 101 14.44 14.33 12.09
N LYS A 102 13.40 13.47 12.05
CA LYS A 102 13.33 12.15 12.66
C LYS A 102 13.40 11.06 11.60
N LYS A 103 13.72 9.85 12.03
CA LYS A 103 13.76 8.65 11.19
C LYS A 103 12.75 7.60 11.67
N ILE A 104 12.44 6.65 10.80
CA ILE A 104 11.62 5.48 11.15
C ILE A 104 12.26 4.76 12.35
N GLY A 105 11.44 4.43 13.35
CA GLY A 105 11.83 3.78 14.60
C GLY A 105 12.18 4.74 15.75
N ASP A 106 12.17 6.05 15.52
CA ASP A 106 12.30 7.03 16.60
C ASP A 106 11.02 7.10 17.43
N ALA A 107 11.18 7.18 18.76
CA ALA A 107 10.11 7.58 19.65
C ALA A 107 9.88 9.08 19.52
N VAL A 108 8.61 9.50 19.52
CA VAL A 108 8.21 10.88 19.30
C VAL A 108 7.11 11.28 20.26
N TYR A 109 7.13 12.53 20.70
CA TYR A 109 6.07 13.13 21.51
C TYR A 109 5.08 13.91 20.66
N LYS A 110 3.86 14.08 21.18
CA LYS A 110 2.86 14.95 20.55
C LYS A 110 3.40 16.37 20.37
N GLY A 111 3.27 16.91 19.15
CA GLY A 111 3.74 18.24 18.78
C GLY A 111 5.23 18.32 18.38
N GLU A 112 5.98 17.22 18.51
CA GLU A 112 7.38 17.15 18.09
C GLU A 112 7.51 17.20 16.57
N THR A 113 8.55 17.88 16.06
CA THR A 113 8.77 18.00 14.61
C THR A 113 9.37 16.72 14.06
N LEU A 114 8.67 16.11 13.09
CA LEU A 114 9.09 14.85 12.45
C LEU A 114 9.94 15.11 11.20
N PHE A 115 9.50 16.05 10.36
CA PHE A 115 10.15 16.46 9.12
C PHE A 115 9.57 17.80 8.66
N TYR A 116 10.15 18.36 7.61
CA TYR A 116 9.63 19.56 6.94
C TYR A 116 9.13 19.21 5.55
N VAL A 117 8.11 19.94 5.11
CA VAL A 117 7.69 20.01 3.72
C VAL A 117 7.88 21.46 3.27
N GLY A 118 8.89 21.70 2.44
CA GLY A 118 9.40 23.05 2.21
C GLY A 118 9.92 23.66 3.51
N GLN A 119 9.33 24.77 3.95
CA GLN A 119 9.64 25.42 5.22
C GLN A 119 8.65 25.07 6.34
N THR A 120 7.57 24.34 6.04
CA THR A 120 6.53 24.02 7.01
C THR A 120 6.90 22.77 7.81
N ALA A 121 6.99 22.91 9.13
CA ALA A 121 7.21 21.78 10.04
C ALA A 121 5.97 20.87 10.09
N VAL A 122 6.17 19.58 9.86
CA VAL A 122 5.15 18.55 10.08
C VAL A 122 5.41 17.90 11.43
N ARG A 123 4.42 18.03 12.33
CA ARG A 123 4.53 17.63 13.73
C ARG A 123 3.76 16.35 14.01
N SER A 124 4.20 15.60 15.02
CA SER A 124 3.50 14.40 15.47
C SER A 124 2.13 14.76 16.08
N PRO A 125 1.03 14.12 15.66
CA PRO A 125 -0.29 14.35 16.25
C PRO A 125 -0.44 13.67 17.61
N LEU A 126 0.40 12.67 17.91
CA LEU A 126 0.34 11.83 19.10
C LEU A 126 1.74 11.38 19.55
N GLU A 127 1.81 10.81 20.74
CA GLU A 127 3.02 10.16 21.25
C GLU A 127 3.08 8.71 20.77
N GLY A 128 4.28 8.23 20.42
CA GLY A 128 4.47 6.86 19.93
C GLY A 128 5.76 6.68 19.16
N VAL A 129 5.75 5.81 18.15
CA VAL A 129 6.89 5.51 17.28
C VAL A 129 6.61 5.91 15.85
N LEU A 130 7.52 6.68 15.24
CA LEU A 130 7.45 7.01 13.82
C LEU A 130 7.67 5.75 12.97
N ARG A 131 6.63 5.29 12.28
CA ARG A 131 6.65 4.03 11.53
C ARG A 131 6.60 4.23 10.02
N GLY A 132 5.88 5.25 9.56
CA GLY A 132 5.79 5.62 8.15
C GLY A 132 6.37 7.00 7.94
N LEU A 133 7.16 7.17 6.88
CA LEU A 133 7.74 8.45 6.52
C LEU A 133 7.95 8.51 5.00
N LEU A 134 7.47 9.57 4.35
CA LEU A 134 7.72 9.81 2.94
C LEU A 134 9.23 10.00 2.73
N SER A 135 9.76 9.46 1.63
CA SER A 135 11.21 9.46 1.39
C SER A 135 11.81 10.87 1.41
N ASP A 136 13.04 10.97 1.92
CA ASP A 136 13.71 12.27 1.98
C ASP A 136 13.90 12.85 0.57
N LYS A 137 13.84 14.18 0.46
CA LYS A 137 14.06 14.96 -0.77
C LYS A 137 13.02 14.76 -1.88
N VAL A 138 11.96 13.98 -1.70
CA VAL A 138 10.88 13.90 -2.70
C VAL A 138 9.94 15.10 -2.60
N ASP A 139 9.25 15.41 -3.69
CA ASP A 139 8.18 16.40 -3.69
C ASP A 139 6.92 15.80 -3.06
N CYS A 140 6.41 16.47 -2.04
CA CYS A 140 5.17 16.13 -1.37
C CYS A 140 4.08 17.13 -1.78
N GLN A 141 2.89 16.64 -2.11
CA GLN A 141 1.73 17.49 -2.37
C GLN A 141 0.90 17.70 -1.10
N LYS A 142 0.28 18.87 -0.98
CA LYS A 142 -0.70 19.13 0.08
C LYS A 142 -1.78 18.05 0.09
N GLY A 143 -2.11 17.56 1.29
CA GLY A 143 -3.09 16.50 1.50
C GLY A 143 -2.58 15.08 1.25
N LEU A 144 -1.35 14.90 0.73
CA LEU A 144 -0.77 13.57 0.57
C LEU A 144 -0.44 12.96 1.93
N LYS A 145 -0.79 11.69 2.14
CA LYS A 145 -0.32 10.92 3.30
C LYS A 145 1.21 10.86 3.27
N CYS A 146 1.86 11.38 4.31
CA CYS A 146 3.30 11.58 4.33
C CYS A 146 4.01 10.98 5.55
N ALA A 147 3.28 10.63 6.62
CA ALA A 147 3.84 9.87 7.73
C ALA A 147 2.78 9.07 8.50
N ASP A 148 3.25 8.19 9.38
CA ASP A 148 2.41 7.36 10.26
C ASP A 148 3.12 7.16 11.61
N VAL A 149 2.43 7.42 12.72
CA VAL A 149 2.96 7.24 14.08
C VAL A 149 2.16 6.16 14.80
N ASP A 150 2.83 5.07 15.17
CA ASP A 150 2.21 3.98 15.93
C ASP A 150 2.14 4.37 17.41
N PRO A 151 0.96 4.46 18.04
CA PRO A 151 0.81 4.96 19.42
C PRO A 151 1.34 4.00 20.49
N ARG A 152 1.75 2.79 20.11
CA ARG A 152 2.20 1.77 21.05
C ARG A 152 3.64 2.03 21.51
N PRO A 153 4.05 1.48 22.67
CA PRO A 153 5.43 1.52 23.14
C PRO A 153 6.40 0.93 22.12
N LYS A 154 7.64 1.42 22.11
CA LYS A 154 8.63 1.06 21.08
C LYS A 154 8.93 -0.42 21.00
N GLU A 155 8.87 -1.11 22.14
CA GLU A 155 9.10 -2.55 22.27
C GLU A 155 8.03 -3.39 21.56
N GLN A 156 6.89 -2.79 21.21
CA GLN A 156 5.77 -3.44 20.53
C GLN A 156 5.62 -3.04 19.05
N VAL A 157 6.53 -2.20 18.53
CA VAL A 157 6.44 -1.63 17.18
C VAL A 157 7.52 -2.17 16.26
N ASP A 158 7.13 -3.13 15.42
CA ASP A 158 7.93 -3.58 14.29
C ASP A 158 7.86 -2.59 13.13
N CYS A 159 8.94 -1.83 12.95
CA CYS A 159 9.10 -0.87 11.86
C CYS A 159 10.15 -1.28 10.81
N PHE A 160 10.94 -2.32 11.07
CA PHE A 160 12.01 -2.80 10.17
C PHE A 160 11.71 -4.15 9.52
N THR A 161 10.53 -4.72 9.76
CA THR A 161 10.10 -5.97 9.14
C THR A 161 8.84 -5.76 8.31
N ILE A 162 8.61 -6.70 7.38
CA ILE A 162 7.38 -6.73 6.58
C ILE A 162 6.20 -7.05 7.49
N SER A 163 5.13 -6.27 7.38
CA SER A 163 3.90 -6.52 8.14
C SER A 163 3.28 -7.87 7.82
N ASP A 164 2.58 -8.44 8.80
CA ASP A 164 1.70 -9.61 8.65
C ASP A 164 0.85 -9.56 7.37
N LYS A 165 0.20 -8.42 7.12
CA LYS A 165 -0.67 -8.19 5.97
C LYS A 165 0.12 -8.20 4.67
N ALA A 166 1.24 -7.49 4.60
CA ALA A 166 2.05 -7.46 3.39
C ALA A 166 2.62 -8.85 3.07
N ARG A 167 3.01 -9.62 4.09
CA ARG A 167 3.46 -11.01 3.92
C ARG A 167 2.34 -11.91 3.40
N ALA A 168 1.14 -11.81 3.98
CA ALA A 168 -0.02 -12.57 3.52
C ALA A 168 -0.34 -12.27 2.05
N LEU A 169 -0.43 -10.98 1.68
CA LEU A 169 -0.71 -10.57 0.30
C LEU A 169 0.38 -11.02 -0.68
N GLY A 170 1.65 -10.93 -0.31
CA GLY A 170 2.75 -11.45 -1.13
C GLY A 170 2.64 -12.96 -1.35
N GLY A 171 2.27 -13.72 -0.31
CA GLY A 171 1.99 -15.15 -0.40
C GLY A 171 0.82 -15.46 -1.34
N SER A 172 -0.28 -14.74 -1.21
CA SER A 172 -1.46 -14.90 -2.09
C SER A 172 -1.15 -14.60 -3.55
N VAL A 173 -0.34 -13.57 -3.83
CA VAL A 173 0.11 -13.29 -5.21
C VAL A 173 0.92 -14.47 -5.75
N LEU A 174 1.86 -15.01 -4.96
CA LEU A 174 2.65 -16.17 -5.37
C LEU A 174 1.76 -17.39 -5.62
N GLU A 175 0.81 -17.67 -4.74
CA GLU A 175 -0.14 -18.77 -4.88
C GLU A 175 -0.97 -18.64 -6.16
N ALA A 176 -1.53 -17.47 -6.42
CA ALA A 176 -2.28 -17.17 -7.64
C ALA A 176 -1.44 -17.37 -8.91
N VAL A 177 -0.19 -16.89 -8.90
CA VAL A 177 0.75 -17.07 -10.02
C VAL A 177 1.01 -18.55 -10.29
N LEU A 178 1.33 -19.33 -9.26
CA LEU A 178 1.64 -20.75 -9.41
C LEU A 178 0.41 -21.56 -9.87
N TRP A 179 -0.77 -21.25 -9.33
CA TRP A 179 -2.01 -21.92 -9.69
C TRP A 179 -2.41 -21.62 -11.14
N LEU A 180 -2.52 -20.34 -11.51
CA LEU A 180 -2.88 -19.92 -12.87
C LEU A 180 -1.81 -20.31 -13.89
N GLY A 181 -0.53 -20.29 -13.51
CA GLY A 181 0.58 -20.71 -14.37
C GLY A 181 0.44 -22.16 -14.80
N ARG A 182 0.15 -23.05 -13.85
CA ARG A 182 -0.11 -24.47 -14.13
C ARG A 182 -1.39 -24.69 -14.91
N GLU A 183 -2.49 -24.07 -14.49
CA GLU A 183 -3.80 -24.18 -15.15
C GLU A 183 -3.70 -23.80 -16.64
N LYS A 184 -2.96 -22.74 -16.95
CA LYS A 184 -2.78 -22.21 -18.30
C LYS A 184 -1.60 -22.83 -19.06
N ASN A 185 -0.88 -23.79 -18.47
CA ASN A 185 0.33 -24.40 -19.03
C ASN A 185 1.39 -23.37 -19.46
N LEU A 186 1.63 -22.35 -18.63
CA LEU A 186 2.61 -21.29 -18.90
C LEU A 186 4.01 -21.64 -18.36
N PHE A 187 4.08 -22.47 -17.32
CA PHE A 187 5.29 -23.06 -16.74
C PHE A 187 4.97 -24.24 -15.81
#